data_AF-A0A6G1WTN8-F1
#
_entry.id   AF-A0A6G1WTN8-F1
#
_cell.length_a   1.000
_cell.length_b   1.000
_cell.length_c   1.000
_cell.angle_alpha   90.00
_cell.angle_beta   90.00
_cell.angle_gamma   90.00
#
_symmetry.space_group_name_H-M   'P 1'
#
loop_
_entity.id
_entity.type
_entity.pdbx_description
1 polymer ?
#
loop_
_entity_poly.entity_id
_entity_poly.type
_entity_poly.pdbx_seq_one_letter_code
_entity_poly.pdbx_strand_id
1 'polypeptide(L)' 'MDTKLADLKLTPWLLDELNQLGYEVVGDMQHLPAEEMLRIPGMGGHCYRKIAKALEREPFPDVKKRVRR' A
#
# COMPACT_ATOMS: atom_id res chain seq x y z
N MET A 1 -12.45 6.68 5.16
CA MET A 1 -11.83 6.33 3.87
C MET A 1 -12.24 4.90 3.59
N ASP A 2 -13.36 4.72 2.89
CA ASP A 2 -14.01 3.42 2.68
C ASP A 2 -13.63 2.80 1.32
N THR A 3 -12.53 3.28 0.75
CA THR A 3 -11.98 2.78 -0.52
C THR A 3 -11.54 1.34 -0.33
N LYS A 4 -12.09 0.43 -1.12
CA LYS A 4 -11.70 -0.98 -1.06
C LYS A 4 -10.30 -1.17 -1.63
N LEU A 5 -9.54 -2.09 -1.04
CA LEU A 5 -8.21 -2.44 -1.55
C LEU A 5 -8.29 -3.03 -2.98
N ALA A 6 -9.41 -3.65 -3.33
CA ALA A 6 -9.71 -4.16 -4.67
C ALA A 6 -9.73 -3.06 -5.75
N ASP A 7 -10.19 -1.85 -5.41
CA ASP A 7 -10.28 -0.73 -6.36
C ASP A 7 -8.89 -0.16 -6.73
N LEU A 8 -7.88 -0.42 -5.91
CA LEU A 8 -6.51 0.06 -6.14
C LEU A 8 -5.74 -0.71 -7.21
N LYS A 9 -6.37 -1.74 -7.82
CA LYS A 9 -5.76 -2.61 -8.84
C LYS A 9 -4.40 -3.13 -8.36
N LEU A 10 -4.37 -3.66 -7.15
CA LEU A 10 -3.20 -4.34 -6.59
C LEU A 10 -2.97 -5.66 -7.32
N THR A 11 -1.81 -6.28 -7.10
CA THR A 11 -1.57 -7.65 -7.58
C THR A 11 -2.57 -8.59 -6.92
N PRO A 12 -3.20 -9.54 -7.65
CA PRO A 12 -4.18 -10.45 -7.07
C PRO A 12 -3.66 -11.21 -5.85
N TRP A 13 -2.39 -11.59 -5.87
CA TRP A 13 -1.75 -12.27 -4.74
C TRP A 13 -1.66 -11.40 -3.47
N LEU A 14 -1.34 -10.11 -3.62
CA LEU A 14 -1.31 -9.19 -2.48
C LEU A 14 -2.72 -8.91 -1.94
N LEU A 15 -3.72 -8.81 -2.83
CA LEU A 15 -5.10 -8.62 -2.41
C LEU A 15 -5.58 -9.81 -1.57
N ASP A 16 -5.25 -11.03 -1.99
CA ASP A 16 -5.57 -12.24 -1.26
C ASP A 16 -4.91 -12.27 0.12
N GLU A 17 -3.61 -11.96 0.20
CA GLU A 17 -2.88 -11.83 1.46
C GLU A 17 -3.52 -10.79 2.40
N LEU A 18 -3.85 -9.60 1.87
CA LEU A 18 -4.48 -8.54 2.66
C LEU A 18 -5.86 -8.96 3.18
N ASN A 19 -6.66 -9.65 2.37
CA ASN A 19 -7.95 -10.20 2.81
C ASN A 19 -7.77 -11.29 3.88
N GLN A 20 -6.76 -12.15 3.77
CA GLN A 20 -6.46 -13.17 4.79
C GLN A 20 -6.01 -12.53 6.12
N LEU A 21 -5.29 -11.41 6.06
CA LEU A 21 -4.91 -10.61 7.24
C LEU A 21 -6.09 -9.80 7.82
N GLY A 22 -7.24 -9.78 7.14
CA GLY A 22 -8.44 -9.07 7.58
C GLY A 22 -8.51 -7.59 7.16
N TYR A 23 -7.68 -7.17 6.21
CA TYR A 23 -7.74 -5.82 5.63
C TYR A 23 -8.63 -5.84 4.38
N GLU A 24 -9.75 -5.13 4.42
CA GLU A 24 -10.66 -5.01 3.26
C GLU A 24 -10.60 -3.61 2.65
N VAL A 25 -10.48 -2.59 3.50
CA VAL A 25 -10.45 -1.19 3.09
C VAL A 25 -9.10 -0.54 3.39
N VAL A 26 -8.79 0.50 2.61
CA VAL A 26 -7.57 1.30 2.79
C VAL A 26 -7.49 1.89 4.20
N GLY A 27 -8.64 2.27 4.77
CA GLY A 27 -8.72 2.79 6.15
C GLY A 27 -8.19 1.82 7.21
N ASP A 28 -8.34 0.51 6.99
CA ASP A 28 -7.83 -0.50 7.92
C ASP A 28 -6.31 -0.44 8.00
N MET A 29 -5.62 -0.01 6.94
CA MET A 29 -4.16 0.09 6.93
C MET A 29 -3.65 1.45 7.43
N GLN A 30 -4.55 2.38 7.80
CA GLN A 30 -4.15 3.72 8.26
C GLN A 30 -3.39 3.68 9.58
N HIS A 31 -3.55 2.67 10.43
CA HIS A 31 -2.78 2.58 11.66
C HIS A 31 -1.37 1.99 11.45
N LEU A 32 -1.14 1.31 10.32
CA LEU A 32 0.13 0.64 10.05
C LEU A 32 1.21 1.65 9.62
N PRO A 33 2.44 1.56 10.15
CA PRO A 33 3.58 2.29 9.63
C PRO A 33 4.03 1.71 8.28
N ALA A 34 4.74 2.51 7.49
CA ALA A 34 5.22 2.14 6.16
C ALA A 34 6.06 0.84 6.17
N GLU A 35 6.88 0.66 7.20
CA GLU A 35 7.74 -0.51 7.36
C GLU A 35 6.95 -1.81 7.53
N GLU A 36 5.86 -1.78 8.29
CA GLU A 36 5.02 -2.96 8.51
C GLU A 36 4.25 -3.32 7.26
N MET A 37 3.72 -2.31 6.56
CA MET A 37 3.07 -2.53 5.26
C MET A 37 4.03 -3.20 4.27
N LEU A 38 5.28 -2.72 4.19
CA LEU A 38 6.30 -3.27 3.29
C LEU A 38 6.80 -4.67 3.69
N ARG A 39 6.55 -5.12 4.93
CA ARG A 39 6.85 -6.49 5.38
C ARG A 39 5.76 -7.49 4.97
N ILE A 40 4.58 -7.04 4.55
CA ILE A 40 3.50 -7.92 4.09
C ILE A 40 3.98 -8.68 2.83
N PRO A 41 3.86 -10.03 2.79
CA PRO A 41 4.18 -10.80 1.61
C PRO A 41 3.47 -10.25 0.37
N GLY A 42 4.23 -10.00 -0.70
CA GLY A 42 3.66 -9.45 -1.94
C GLY A 42 3.51 -7.94 -1.97
N MET A 43 3.85 -7.24 -0.87
CA MET A 43 3.89 -5.80 -0.85
C MET A 43 5.14 -5.26 -1.55
N GLY A 44 5.01 -5.05 -2.86
CA GLY A 44 6.01 -4.30 -3.63
C GLY A 44 5.92 -2.80 -3.38
N GLY A 45 7.02 -2.07 -3.56
CA GLY A 45 7.04 -0.61 -3.42
C GLY A 45 6.05 0.13 -4.33
N HIS A 46 5.69 -0.45 -5.48
CA HIS A 46 4.64 0.09 -6.35
C HIS A 46 3.23 -0.08 -5.76
N CYS A 47 2.91 -1.24 -5.17
CA CYS A 47 1.65 -1.47 -4.47
C CYS A 47 1.54 -0.55 -3.25
N TYR A 48 2.62 -0.46 -2.45
CA TYR A 48 2.69 0.44 -1.32
C TYR A 48 2.41 1.91 -1.71
N ARG A 49 2.99 2.41 -2.81
CA ARG A 49 2.71 3.78 -3.31
C ARG A 49 1.24 4.01 -3.63
N LYS A 50 0.53 3.00 -4.17
CA LYS A 50 -0.89 3.12 -4.47
C LYS A 50 -1.71 3.23 -3.19
N ILE A 51 -1.43 2.39 -2.20
CA ILE A 51 -2.12 2.41 -0.90
C ILE A 51 -1.79 3.70 -0.15
N ALA A 52 -0.52 4.12 -0.11
CA ALA A 52 -0.10 5.38 0.49
C ALA A 52 -0.79 6.58 -0.16
N LYS A 53 -0.90 6.61 -1.50
CA LYS A 53 -1.65 7.66 -2.22
C LYS A 53 -3.14 7.65 -1.83
N ALA A 54 -3.74 6.49 -1.66
CA ALA A 54 -5.14 6.37 -1.22
C ALA A 54 -5.32 6.76 0.26
N LEU A 55 -4.27 6.62 1.08
CA LEU A 55 -4.20 7.11 2.46
C LEU A 55 -3.80 8.59 2.57
N GLU A 56 -3.61 9.28 1.44
CA GLU A 56 -3.06 10.65 1.38
C GLU A 56 -1.72 10.81 2.13
N ARG A 57 -0.96 9.71 2.24
CA ARG A 57 0.37 9.68 2.84
C ARG A 57 1.43 9.94 1.80
N GLU A 58 2.50 10.64 2.20
CA GLU A 58 3.73 10.66 1.41
C GLU A 58 4.40 9.28 1.50
N PRO A 59 4.45 8.49 0.40
CA PRO A 59 5.04 7.16 0.45
C PRO A 59 6.56 7.21 0.67
N PHE A 60 7.20 8.34 0.34
CA PHE A 60 8.64 8.49 0.43
C PHE A 60 9.00 9.97 0.63
N PRO A 61 9.05 10.48 1.86
CA PRO A 61 9.48 11.87 2.10
C PRO A 61 10.93 12.12 1.64
N ASP A 62 11.79 11.09 1.67
CA ASP A 62 13.23 11.23 1.42
C ASP A 62 13.73 10.66 0.07
N VAL A 63 12.85 10.12 -0.78
CA VAL A 63 13.29 9.62 -2.08
C VAL A 63 13.43 10.79 -3.05
N LYS A 64 14.62 11.42 -3.06
CA LYS A 64 15.08 12.27 -4.16
C LYS A 64 14.67 11.62 -5.47
N LYS A 65 13.84 12.32 -6.26
CA LYS A 65 13.48 11.92 -7.63
C LYS A 65 14.75 11.45 -8.33
N ARG A 66 14.89 10.13 -8.52
CA ARG A 66 15.97 9.59 -9.34
C ARG A 66 15.63 10.01 -10.77
N VAL A 67 16.22 11.13 -11.20
CA VAL A 67 16.27 11.52 -12.61
C VAL A 67 16.95 10.36 -13.31
N ARG A 68 16.17 9.58 -14.07
CA ARG A 68 16.75 8.60 -15.01
C ARG A 68 17.52 9.45 -16.02
N ARG A 69 18.85 9.36 -15.94
CA ARG A 69 19.76 9.96 -16.91
C ARG A 69 19.80 9.10 -18.16
#